data_AF-A0A8B5WX41-F1
#
_entry.id   AF-A0A8B5WX41-F1
#
_cell.length_a   1.000
_cell.length_b   1.000
_cell.length_c   1.000
_cell.angle_alpha   90.00
_cell.angle_beta   90.00
_cell.angle_gamma   90.00
#
_symmetry.space_group_name_H-M   'P 1'
#
loop_
_entity.id
_entity.type
_entity.pdbx_description
1 polymer ?
#
loop_
_entity_poly.entity_id
_entity_poly.type
_entity_poly.pdbx_seq_one_letter_code
_entity_poly.pdbx_strand_id
1 'polypeptide(L)'
;MAKKERTRFVCSSCGHEEPRWLGRCPDCSEWNTLIETRVPVAQRAGAAPDRSAREAAPAPTALSEITVRSDLRRPFGIDELDRVLGGGVPRGASVLIGGQPGIGKSTLMLQAVGGLKNTSVLYVAGEESKSQIKVRADRLGVSGDAVSITTEVEIEALLDLVRAAKPDVIVVDSIQTLYAAELGAVPGTVNQIKYCAFELIEWARTYDASIFFVAHVTKDGVIAGPKVVEHMVDAVLFFDDSGGELRFLRASKNRFGSTDEIGIFAMDERGLHPITDPSSLFVVVRDGALPPGVVVAPVYEGSRILLVEIQALTVTAKSGLSRVYSDRIDSSRVARVAAVIERHVGVRLSDQDIYVNVAGGMRISEVGIELPLAAALYSARTGLAVPAGTTVVGELSLAGEIRPVTHIRRRAKAAREMGLVRLIGPASDARDRANQRGADGDSDDAAQDPIEMYTTASTIAACIKNVFQLTNEPLRAAAARSDAGHQERKSDERSDRAADGREEENK
;
A
#
# COMPACT_ATOMS: atom_id res chain seq x y z
N MET A 1 5.15 -63.68 17.09
CA MET A 1 6.45 -63.02 17.32
C MET A 1 6.27 -61.52 17.18
N ALA A 2 6.52 -60.75 18.25
CA ALA A 2 6.36 -59.30 18.24
C ALA A 2 7.36 -58.66 17.26
N LYS A 3 6.84 -57.89 16.30
CA LYS A 3 7.64 -57.25 15.25
C LYS A 3 8.30 -56.01 15.83
N LYS A 4 9.61 -56.07 15.99
CA LYS A 4 10.46 -55.03 16.61
C LYS A 4 10.30 -53.69 15.86
N GLU A 5 10.03 -52.61 16.60
CA GLU A 5 9.95 -51.24 16.09
C GLU A 5 11.25 -50.85 15.37
N ARG A 6 11.15 -50.11 14.26
CA ARG A 6 12.31 -49.60 13.51
C ARG A 6 12.42 -48.10 13.75
N THR A 7 13.55 -47.69 14.31
CA THR A 7 13.93 -46.28 14.47
C THR A 7 14.29 -45.66 13.11
N ARG A 8 13.77 -44.47 12.80
CA ARG A 8 14.24 -43.61 11.69
C ARG A 8 14.61 -42.24 12.23
N PHE A 9 15.38 -41.47 11.45
CA PHE A 9 15.77 -40.10 11.76
C PHE A 9 15.17 -39.17 10.72
N VAL A 10 14.37 -38.20 11.16
CA VAL A 10 13.64 -37.27 10.27
C VAL A 10 14.19 -35.87 10.47
N CYS A 11 14.51 -35.18 9.38
CA CYS A 11 15.02 -33.81 9.42
C CYS A 11 13.91 -32.83 9.83
N SER A 12 14.10 -32.11 10.93
CA SER A 12 13.17 -31.09 11.44
C SER A 12 12.96 -29.90 10.49
N SER A 13 13.89 -29.67 9.56
CA SER A 13 13.88 -28.49 8.68
C SER A 13 13.31 -28.78 7.28
N CYS A 14 13.53 -29.97 6.72
CA CYS A 14 13.03 -30.32 5.38
C CYS A 14 12.20 -31.62 5.31
N GLY A 15 12.12 -32.40 6.39
CA GLY A 15 11.36 -33.65 6.43
C GLY A 15 12.08 -34.87 5.83
N HIS A 16 13.32 -34.75 5.36
CA HIS A 16 14.09 -35.88 4.81
C HIS A 16 14.33 -36.98 5.85
N GLU A 17 14.15 -38.24 5.47
CA GLU A 17 14.29 -39.40 6.37
C GLU A 17 15.54 -40.23 6.09
N GLU A 18 16.26 -40.59 7.16
CA GLU A 18 17.41 -41.49 7.11
C GLU A 18 17.26 -42.64 8.13
N PRO A 19 17.73 -43.86 7.82
CA PRO A 19 17.66 -44.99 8.73
C PRO A 19 18.69 -44.93 9.87
N ARG A 20 19.66 -44.00 9.80
CA ARG A 20 20.69 -43.78 10.83
C ARG A 20 20.96 -42.29 11.00
N TRP A 21 21.40 -41.88 12.18
CA TRP A 21 21.79 -40.49 12.43
C TRP A 21 23.07 -40.15 11.67
N LEU A 22 23.04 -39.07 10.87
CA LEU A 22 24.16 -38.63 10.05
C LEU A 22 24.77 -37.29 10.48
N GLY A 23 24.26 -36.67 11.55
CA GLY A 23 24.69 -35.35 12.04
C GLY A 23 24.33 -34.17 11.13
N ARG A 24 24.35 -34.35 9.82
CA ARG A 24 23.94 -33.38 8.80
C ARG A 24 22.88 -34.01 7.88
N CYS A 25 21.82 -33.27 7.58
CA CYS A 25 20.82 -33.71 6.62
C CYS A 25 21.43 -33.75 5.20
N PRO A 26 21.34 -34.86 4.46
CA PRO A 26 21.89 -34.96 3.11
C PRO A 26 21.11 -34.14 2.07
N ASP A 27 19.87 -33.79 2.35
CA ASP A 27 19.00 -33.04 1.45
C ASP A 27 19.13 -31.51 1.65
N CYS A 28 18.78 -31.00 2.83
CA CYS A 28 18.86 -29.56 3.11
C CYS A 28 20.22 -29.09 3.64
N SER A 29 21.19 -30.00 3.82
CA SER A 29 22.55 -29.67 4.27
C SER A 29 22.68 -29.08 5.68
N GLU A 30 21.60 -28.99 6.46
CA GLU A 30 21.61 -28.47 7.83
C GLU A 30 22.13 -29.47 8.86
N TRP A 31 22.80 -28.96 9.89
CA TRP A 31 23.39 -29.74 10.97
C TRP A 31 22.43 -29.91 12.15
N ASN A 32 22.51 -31.05 12.84
CA ASN A 32 21.75 -31.39 14.05
C ASN A 32 20.22 -31.35 13.90
N THR A 33 19.70 -31.42 12.68
CA THR A 33 18.26 -31.38 12.40
C THR A 33 17.63 -32.77 12.32
N LEU A 34 18.41 -33.85 12.27
CA LEU A 34 17.89 -35.23 12.20
C LEU A 34 17.44 -35.71 13.59
N ILE A 35 16.13 -35.75 13.80
CA ILE A 35 15.49 -36.16 15.07
C ILE A 35 15.11 -37.64 15.01
N GLU A 36 15.47 -38.39 16.06
CA GLU A 36 15.06 -39.78 16.21
C GLU A 36 13.54 -39.89 16.33
N THR A 37 12.90 -40.47 15.33
CA THR A 37 11.45 -40.68 15.25
C THR A 37 11.17 -42.17 15.20
N ARG A 38 10.41 -42.66 16.18
CA ARG A 38 9.95 -44.05 16.19
C ARG A 38 8.79 -44.18 15.22
N VAL A 39 9.01 -44.86 14.10
CA VAL A 39 7.94 -45.12 13.14
C VAL A 39 7.25 -46.41 13.58
N PRO A 40 5.97 -46.38 13.98
CA PRO A 40 5.23 -47.61 14.20
C PRO A 40 5.26 -48.41 12.89
N VAL A 41 5.64 -49.69 12.98
CA VAL A 41 5.59 -50.57 11.82
C VAL A 41 4.13 -50.62 11.40
N ALA A 42 3.80 -49.99 10.28
CA ALA A 42 2.45 -49.98 9.73
C ALA A 42 1.86 -51.38 9.83
N GLN A 43 0.89 -51.54 10.73
CA GLN A 43 -0.02 -52.66 10.64
C GLN A 43 -0.69 -52.48 9.28
N ARG A 44 -0.58 -53.48 8.40
CA ARG A 44 -1.67 -53.71 7.46
C ARG A 44 -2.87 -54.17 8.29
N ALA A 45 -3.47 -53.22 9.01
CA ALA A 45 -4.76 -53.38 9.63
C ALA A 45 -5.79 -53.20 8.52
N GLY A 46 -6.70 -54.16 8.43
CA GLY A 46 -7.85 -54.11 7.53
C GLY A 46 -8.73 -52.90 7.81
N ALA A 47 -9.58 -52.62 6.83
CA ALA A 47 -10.52 -51.51 6.78
C ALA A 47 -9.84 -50.14 6.95
N ALA A 48 -9.46 -49.56 5.80
CA ALA A 48 -9.39 -48.11 5.71
C ALA A 48 -10.69 -47.53 6.32
N PRO A 49 -10.64 -46.42 7.07
CA PRO A 49 -11.86 -45.70 7.38
C PRO A 49 -12.55 -45.41 6.06
N ASP A 50 -13.83 -45.70 6.02
CA ASP A 50 -14.64 -45.71 4.81
C ASP A 50 -14.56 -44.34 4.12
N ARG A 51 -13.66 -44.22 3.13
CA ARG A 51 -13.55 -43.06 2.23
C ARG A 51 -14.62 -43.14 1.13
N SER A 52 -15.73 -43.84 1.36
CA SER A 52 -16.83 -44.07 0.43
C SER A 52 -17.67 -42.84 0.11
N ALA A 53 -17.37 -41.69 0.70
CA ALA A 53 -18.03 -40.43 0.42
C ALA A 53 -17.09 -39.36 -0.18
N ARG A 54 -16.05 -39.74 -0.93
CA ARG A 54 -15.50 -38.78 -1.90
C ARG A 54 -16.54 -38.62 -3.00
N GLU A 55 -17.23 -37.48 -3.00
CA GLU A 55 -17.99 -37.02 -4.16
C GLU A 55 -17.12 -37.22 -5.41
N ALA A 56 -17.72 -37.76 -6.48
CA ALA A 56 -17.00 -38.01 -7.71
C ALA A 56 -16.28 -36.72 -8.15
N ALA A 57 -15.00 -36.84 -8.51
CA ALA A 57 -14.24 -35.69 -8.96
C ALA A 57 -15.00 -35.00 -10.11
N PRO A 58 -15.18 -33.66 -10.04
CA PRO A 58 -15.96 -32.95 -11.05
C PRO A 58 -15.36 -33.20 -12.43
N ALA A 59 -16.23 -33.53 -13.40
CA ALA A 59 -15.81 -33.76 -14.77
C ALA A 59 -15.25 -32.46 -15.38
N PRO A 60 -14.23 -32.55 -16.26
CA PRO A 60 -13.72 -31.37 -16.95
C PRO A 60 -14.84 -30.74 -17.79
N THR A 61 -15.03 -29.43 -17.63
CA THR A 61 -16.03 -28.64 -18.36
C THR A 61 -15.30 -27.65 -19.27
N ALA A 62 -15.76 -27.47 -20.52
CA ALA A 62 -15.13 -26.52 -21.43
C ALA A 62 -15.37 -25.08 -20.93
N LEU A 63 -14.37 -24.21 -21.08
CA LEU A 63 -14.48 -22.81 -20.61
C LEU A 63 -15.71 -22.08 -21.20
N SER A 64 -16.08 -22.39 -22.44
CA SER A 64 -17.25 -21.83 -23.12
C SER A 64 -18.59 -22.26 -22.52
N GLU A 65 -18.62 -23.33 -21.72
CA GLU A 65 -19.82 -23.90 -21.11
C GLU A 65 -19.99 -23.43 -19.65
N ILE A 66 -18.99 -22.72 -19.09
CA ILE A 66 -19.05 -22.22 -17.72
C ILE A 66 -19.89 -20.94 -17.68
N THR A 67 -21.02 -21.00 -17.00
CA THR A 67 -21.89 -19.84 -16.78
C THR A 67 -21.41 -19.05 -15.57
N VAL A 68 -21.20 -17.74 -15.74
CA VAL A 68 -20.83 -16.84 -14.64
C VAL A 68 -22.06 -16.57 -13.78
N ARG A 69 -22.01 -16.89 -12.49
CA ARG A 69 -23.08 -16.54 -11.54
C ARG A 69 -23.09 -15.02 -11.30
N SER A 70 -24.28 -14.45 -11.09
CA SER A 70 -24.47 -13.01 -10.87
C SER A 70 -24.24 -12.57 -9.42
N ASP A 71 -24.14 -13.51 -8.46
CA ASP A 71 -24.09 -13.25 -7.01
C ASP A 71 -22.70 -13.49 -6.40
N LEU A 72 -21.63 -13.29 -7.17
CA LEU A 72 -20.26 -13.67 -6.78
C LEU A 72 -19.70 -12.90 -5.57
N ARG A 73 -20.32 -11.79 -5.16
CA ARG A 73 -19.78 -10.93 -4.09
C ARG A 73 -20.85 -10.45 -3.12
N ARG A 74 -20.49 -10.39 -1.84
CA ARG A 74 -21.30 -9.78 -0.77
C ARG A 74 -20.51 -8.62 -0.14
N PRO A 75 -21.01 -7.38 -0.17
CA PRO A 75 -20.30 -6.26 0.45
C PRO A 75 -20.29 -6.42 1.97
N PHE A 76 -19.16 -6.11 2.60
CA PHE A 76 -19.08 -5.93 4.04
C PHE A 76 -19.78 -4.65 4.50
N GLY A 77 -19.95 -3.66 3.60
CA GLY A 77 -20.44 -2.33 3.97
C GLY A 77 -19.35 -1.45 4.57
N ILE A 78 -18.08 -1.82 4.35
CA ILE A 78 -16.89 -1.04 4.69
C ILE A 78 -16.19 -0.71 3.38
N ASP A 79 -16.47 0.47 2.81
CA ASP A 79 -16.09 0.85 1.45
C ASP A 79 -14.60 0.61 1.12
N GLU A 80 -13.70 0.93 2.06
CA GLU A 80 -12.25 0.75 1.89
C GLU A 80 -11.85 -0.74 1.83
N LEU A 81 -12.47 -1.59 2.65
CA LEU A 81 -12.22 -3.04 2.64
C LEU A 81 -12.84 -3.69 1.40
N ASP A 82 -14.08 -3.31 1.08
CA ASP A 82 -14.79 -3.80 -0.09
C ASP A 82 -14.00 -3.45 -1.36
N ARG A 83 -13.48 -2.22 -1.48
CA ARG A 83 -12.61 -1.81 -2.59
C ARG A 83 -11.35 -2.64 -2.71
N VAL A 84 -10.60 -2.83 -1.61
CA VAL A 84 -9.37 -3.62 -1.64
C VAL A 84 -9.64 -5.08 -2.07
N LEU A 85 -10.80 -5.63 -1.73
CA LEU A 85 -11.23 -6.96 -2.18
C LEU A 85 -11.87 -6.99 -3.57
N GLY A 86 -12.03 -5.84 -4.24
CA GLY A 86 -12.65 -5.74 -5.57
C GLY A 86 -14.19 -5.74 -5.57
N GLY A 87 -14.81 -5.29 -4.49
CA GLY A 87 -16.26 -5.12 -4.34
C GLY A 87 -16.90 -5.92 -3.20
N GLY A 88 -16.11 -6.47 -2.26
CA GLY A 88 -16.59 -7.22 -1.10
C GLY A 88 -16.14 -8.68 -1.04
N VAL A 89 -16.78 -9.47 -0.18
CA VAL A 89 -16.48 -10.90 0.06
C VAL A 89 -16.72 -11.71 -1.21
N PRO A 90 -15.69 -12.31 -1.81
CA PRO A 90 -15.87 -13.23 -2.93
C PRO A 90 -16.35 -14.59 -2.43
N ARG A 91 -17.32 -15.22 -3.09
CA ARG A 91 -17.78 -16.58 -2.75
C ARG A 91 -16.72 -17.63 -3.04
N GLY A 92 -16.67 -18.69 -2.22
CA GLY A 92 -15.72 -19.80 -2.41
C GLY A 92 -14.25 -19.39 -2.32
N ALA A 93 -13.95 -18.26 -1.70
CA ALA A 93 -12.63 -17.63 -1.73
C ALA A 93 -11.88 -17.77 -0.42
N SER A 94 -10.56 -17.79 -0.52
CA SER A 94 -9.66 -17.76 0.63
C SER A 94 -8.86 -16.46 0.68
N VAL A 95 -8.86 -15.79 1.84
CA VAL A 95 -8.21 -14.49 2.04
C VAL A 95 -7.32 -14.55 3.27
N LEU A 96 -6.08 -14.09 3.15
CA LEU A 96 -5.16 -13.91 4.27
C LEU A 96 -5.04 -12.43 4.63
N ILE A 97 -5.16 -12.10 5.92
CA ILE A 97 -4.95 -10.75 6.45
C ILE A 97 -3.72 -10.79 7.36
N GLY A 98 -2.61 -10.26 6.84
CA GLY A 98 -1.35 -10.10 7.54
C GLY A 98 -1.19 -8.72 8.17
N GLY A 99 -0.36 -8.63 9.20
CA GLY A 99 0.04 -7.34 9.80
C GLY A 99 0.54 -7.50 11.23
N GLN A 100 1.19 -6.45 11.75
CA GLN A 100 1.79 -6.49 13.08
C GLN A 100 0.76 -6.81 14.18
N PRO A 101 1.15 -7.45 15.29
CA PRO A 101 0.30 -7.56 16.47
C PRO A 101 -0.20 -6.18 16.92
N GLY A 102 -1.47 -6.08 17.33
CA GLY A 102 -2.07 -4.83 17.79
C GLY A 102 -2.46 -3.83 16.71
N ILE A 103 -2.17 -4.09 15.43
CA ILE A 103 -2.45 -3.14 14.34
C ILE A 103 -3.95 -2.94 14.03
N GLY A 104 -4.80 -3.89 14.45
CA GLY A 104 -6.26 -3.82 14.27
C GLY A 104 -6.89 -4.91 13.40
N LYS A 105 -6.17 -5.98 13.01
CA LYS A 105 -6.70 -7.06 12.14
C LYS A 105 -8.00 -7.70 12.66
N SER A 106 -8.00 -8.14 13.92
CA SER A 106 -9.17 -8.72 14.58
C SER A 106 -10.32 -7.70 14.71
N THR A 107 -10.00 -6.42 14.90
CA THR A 107 -10.99 -5.34 14.94
C THR A 107 -11.64 -5.15 13.57
N LEU A 108 -10.83 -5.11 12.50
CA LEU A 108 -11.31 -5.02 11.13
C LEU A 108 -12.22 -6.21 10.79
N MET A 109 -11.81 -7.42 11.13
CA MET A 109 -12.60 -8.63 10.86
C MET A 109 -13.89 -8.68 11.63
N LEU A 110 -13.89 -8.33 12.91
CA LEU A 110 -15.10 -8.28 13.72
C LEU A 110 -16.09 -7.22 13.19
N GLN A 111 -15.62 -6.04 12.80
CA GLN A 111 -16.45 -5.02 12.16
C GLN A 111 -16.99 -5.47 10.80
N ALA A 112 -16.12 -6.08 9.98
CA ALA A 112 -16.47 -6.54 8.64
C ALA A 112 -17.59 -7.58 8.69
N VAL A 113 -17.44 -8.64 9.51
CA VAL A 113 -18.49 -9.67 9.62
C VAL A 113 -19.79 -9.12 10.21
N GLY A 114 -19.71 -8.09 11.06
CA GLY A 114 -20.88 -7.39 11.58
C GLY A 114 -21.70 -6.66 10.53
N GLY A 115 -21.09 -6.26 9.42
CA GLY A 115 -21.77 -5.60 8.30
C GLY A 115 -22.42 -6.57 7.30
N LEU A 116 -22.12 -7.87 7.38
CA LEU A 116 -22.70 -8.87 6.50
C LEU A 116 -24.16 -9.14 6.86
N LYS A 117 -25.06 -8.80 5.93
CA LYS A 117 -26.50 -9.05 6.07
C LYS A 117 -26.86 -10.43 5.51
N ASN A 118 -27.79 -11.12 6.17
CA ASN A 118 -28.33 -12.43 5.74
C ASN A 118 -27.25 -13.46 5.38
N THR A 119 -26.14 -13.46 6.12
CA THR A 119 -24.96 -14.30 5.86
C THR A 119 -24.58 -14.98 7.15
N SER A 120 -24.50 -16.31 7.16
CA SER A 120 -24.09 -17.04 8.36
C SER A 120 -22.57 -16.98 8.51
N VAL A 121 -22.10 -16.48 9.66
CA VAL A 121 -20.67 -16.34 9.95
C VAL A 121 -20.27 -17.25 11.10
N LEU A 122 -19.17 -17.99 10.95
CA LEU A 122 -18.46 -18.63 12.05
C LEU A 122 -17.12 -17.93 12.29
N TYR A 123 -17.00 -17.29 13.45
CA TYR A 123 -15.76 -16.68 13.94
C TYR A 123 -15.05 -17.65 14.88
N VAL A 124 -13.87 -18.11 14.47
CA VAL A 124 -12.99 -19.02 15.20
C VAL A 124 -11.92 -18.18 15.88
N ALA A 125 -12.00 -18.04 17.19
CA ALA A 125 -11.05 -17.27 17.97
C ALA A 125 -10.13 -18.17 18.79
N GLY A 126 -8.86 -18.20 18.43
CA GLY A 126 -7.86 -18.99 19.15
C GLY A 126 -7.09 -18.21 20.22
N GLU A 127 -7.03 -16.88 20.12
CA GLU A 127 -6.26 -16.05 21.06
C GLU A 127 -7.11 -15.44 22.18
N GLU A 128 -8.39 -15.17 21.93
CA GLU A 128 -9.28 -14.47 22.86
C GLU A 128 -10.47 -15.35 23.29
N SER A 129 -10.93 -15.15 24.53
CA SER A 129 -12.15 -15.80 25.03
C SER A 129 -13.43 -15.18 24.45
N LYS A 130 -14.52 -15.95 24.45
CA LYS A 130 -15.84 -15.49 23.96
C LYS A 130 -16.32 -14.21 24.65
N SER A 131 -16.05 -14.06 25.96
CA SER A 131 -16.42 -12.86 26.72
C SER A 131 -15.63 -11.62 26.30
N GLN A 132 -14.32 -11.77 26.06
CA GLN A 132 -13.48 -10.67 25.55
C GLN A 132 -13.94 -10.19 24.18
N ILE A 133 -14.26 -11.13 23.28
CA ILE A 133 -14.78 -10.80 21.94
C ILE A 133 -16.14 -10.12 22.05
N LYS A 134 -17.03 -10.58 22.93
CA LYS A 134 -18.34 -9.96 23.14
C LYS A 134 -18.21 -8.50 23.59
N VAL A 135 -17.34 -8.22 24.56
CA VAL A 135 -17.07 -6.83 25.00
C VAL A 135 -16.57 -5.96 23.84
N ARG A 136 -15.69 -6.51 22.99
CA ARG A 136 -15.21 -5.79 21.80
C ARG A 136 -16.33 -5.58 20.78
N ALA A 137 -17.12 -6.59 20.47
CA ALA A 137 -18.24 -6.51 19.54
C ALA A 137 -19.24 -5.42 19.98
N ASP A 138 -19.56 -5.37 21.28
CA ASP A 138 -20.45 -4.36 21.85
C ASP A 138 -19.90 -2.94 21.68
N ARG A 139 -18.60 -2.74 21.96
CA ARG A 139 -17.92 -1.45 21.72
C ARG A 139 -17.93 -1.04 20.25
N LEU A 140 -17.76 -2.00 19.35
CA LEU A 140 -17.72 -1.77 17.89
C LEU A 140 -19.12 -1.63 17.27
N GLY A 141 -20.20 -1.83 18.05
CA GLY A 141 -21.57 -1.78 17.56
C GLY A 141 -21.96 -2.95 16.64
N VAL A 142 -21.27 -4.09 16.77
CA VAL A 142 -21.53 -5.29 15.95
C VAL A 142 -22.70 -6.09 16.53
N SER A 143 -23.80 -6.16 15.78
CA SER A 143 -24.95 -7.01 16.12
C SER A 143 -24.61 -8.49 15.92
N GLY A 144 -24.73 -9.30 16.97
CA GLY A 144 -24.29 -10.70 16.99
C GLY A 144 -25.25 -11.71 16.35
N ASP A 145 -26.37 -11.28 15.78
CA ASP A 145 -27.48 -12.17 15.41
C ASP A 145 -27.12 -13.21 14.32
N ALA A 146 -26.12 -12.90 13.48
CA ALA A 146 -25.65 -13.77 12.40
C ALA A 146 -24.23 -14.31 12.60
N VAL A 147 -23.56 -13.94 13.71
CA VAL A 147 -22.15 -14.27 13.98
C VAL A 147 -22.05 -15.27 15.13
N SER A 148 -21.76 -16.53 14.79
CA SER A 148 -21.46 -17.57 15.77
C SER A 148 -19.99 -17.55 16.14
N ILE A 149 -19.66 -17.69 17.43
CA ILE A 149 -18.27 -17.67 17.91
C ILE A 149 -17.89 -19.01 18.53
N THR A 150 -16.79 -19.59 18.06
CA THR A 150 -16.14 -20.76 18.66
C THR A 150 -14.70 -20.44 19.09
N THR A 151 -14.22 -21.16 20.08
CA THR A 151 -12.83 -21.12 20.56
C THR A 151 -12.14 -22.46 20.36
N GLU A 152 -12.69 -23.28 19.46
CA GLU A 152 -12.09 -24.54 19.06
C GLU A 152 -10.88 -24.28 18.16
N VAL A 153 -9.76 -24.94 18.45
CA VAL A 153 -8.47 -24.74 17.79
C VAL A 153 -7.87 -26.05 17.23
N GLU A 154 -8.43 -27.21 17.60
CA GLU A 154 -8.11 -28.47 16.94
C GLU A 154 -8.82 -28.55 15.59
N ILE A 155 -8.05 -28.78 14.51
CA ILE A 155 -8.59 -28.72 13.15
C ILE A 155 -9.66 -29.78 12.88
N GLU A 156 -9.49 -30.99 13.39
CA GLU A 156 -10.46 -32.07 13.19
C GLU A 156 -11.81 -31.74 13.85
N ALA A 157 -11.79 -31.29 15.10
CA ALA A 157 -12.99 -30.84 15.82
C ALA A 157 -13.63 -29.60 15.15
N LEU A 158 -12.81 -28.67 14.67
CA LEU A 158 -13.28 -27.50 13.93
C LEU A 158 -13.96 -27.88 12.60
N LEU A 159 -13.41 -28.86 11.88
CA LEU A 159 -13.98 -29.38 10.63
C LEU A 159 -15.38 -29.99 10.86
N ASP A 160 -15.57 -30.70 11.97
CA ASP A 160 -16.88 -31.23 12.33
C ASP A 160 -17.88 -30.13 12.67
N LEU A 161 -17.43 -29.07 13.36
CA LEU A 161 -18.25 -27.88 13.63
C LEU A 161 -18.69 -27.17 12.33
N VAL A 162 -17.77 -26.92 11.39
CA VAL A 162 -18.12 -26.24 10.12
C VAL A 162 -19.03 -27.11 9.25
N ARG A 163 -18.87 -28.43 9.24
CA ARG A 163 -19.77 -29.36 8.52
C ARG A 163 -21.18 -29.33 9.08
N ALA A 164 -21.32 -29.22 10.40
CA ALA A 164 -22.62 -29.12 11.06
C ALA A 164 -23.26 -27.75 10.85
N ALA A 165 -22.50 -26.66 11.01
CA ALA A 165 -23.00 -25.30 10.95
C ALA A 165 -23.21 -24.78 9.51
N LYS A 166 -22.44 -25.27 8.53
CA LYS A 166 -22.42 -24.82 7.14
C LYS A 166 -22.43 -23.29 6.97
N PRO A 167 -21.46 -22.57 7.56
CA PRO A 167 -21.40 -21.12 7.45
C PRO A 167 -21.10 -20.68 6.01
N ASP A 168 -21.66 -19.54 5.60
CA ASP A 168 -21.29 -18.86 4.37
C ASP A 168 -19.87 -18.26 4.46
N VAL A 169 -19.49 -17.78 5.65
CA VAL A 169 -18.19 -17.15 5.91
C VAL A 169 -17.55 -17.69 7.17
N ILE A 170 -16.26 -18.04 7.09
CA ILE A 170 -15.43 -18.46 8.21
C ILE A 170 -14.33 -17.41 8.43
N VAL A 171 -14.15 -16.98 9.67
CA VAL A 171 -12.99 -16.16 10.08
C VAL A 171 -12.16 -16.96 11.08
N VAL A 172 -10.86 -17.08 10.85
CA VAL A 172 -9.90 -17.74 11.74
C VAL A 172 -8.94 -16.70 12.31
N ASP A 173 -9.04 -16.43 13.60
CA ASP A 173 -8.29 -15.39 14.30
C ASP A 173 -7.57 -15.96 15.55
N SER A 174 -6.31 -16.40 15.45
CA SER A 174 -5.41 -16.37 14.29
C SER A 174 -5.04 -17.77 13.82
N ILE A 175 -4.59 -17.92 12.56
CA ILE A 175 -4.24 -19.23 11.99
C ILE A 175 -3.09 -19.93 12.75
N GLN A 176 -2.23 -19.16 13.42
CA GLN A 176 -1.14 -19.68 14.24
C GLN A 176 -1.62 -20.52 15.43
N THR A 177 -2.87 -20.33 15.85
CA THR A 177 -3.44 -21.04 17.00
C THR A 177 -3.96 -22.43 16.66
N LEU A 178 -4.22 -22.70 15.38
CA LEU A 178 -4.73 -23.98 14.94
C LEU A 178 -3.66 -25.06 15.04
N TYR A 179 -4.09 -26.27 15.38
CA TYR A 179 -3.23 -27.46 15.33
C TYR A 179 -4.01 -28.70 14.87
N ALA A 180 -3.28 -29.63 14.27
CA ALA A 180 -3.66 -31.01 14.02
C ALA A 180 -2.92 -31.91 14.99
N ALA A 181 -3.66 -32.73 15.73
CA ALA A 181 -3.08 -33.61 16.75
C ALA A 181 -2.06 -34.60 16.15
N GLU A 182 -2.30 -35.06 14.92
CA GLU A 182 -1.44 -36.00 14.20
C GLU A 182 -0.06 -35.44 13.79
N LEU A 183 0.06 -34.12 13.70
CA LEU A 183 1.33 -33.42 13.37
C LEU A 183 2.09 -32.96 14.62
N GLY A 184 1.56 -33.27 15.82
CA GLY A 184 2.15 -32.92 17.11
C GLY A 184 1.53 -31.68 17.76
N ALA A 185 1.53 -31.62 19.10
CA ALA A 185 0.73 -30.67 19.87
C ALA A 185 1.28 -29.23 19.94
N VAL A 186 2.30 -28.86 19.16
CA VAL A 186 2.85 -27.49 19.16
C VAL A 186 2.20 -26.70 18.01
N PRO A 187 1.21 -25.83 18.28
CA PRO A 187 0.59 -24.98 17.27
C PRO A 187 1.59 -23.97 16.70
N GLY A 188 1.28 -23.44 15.52
CA GLY A 188 2.03 -22.34 14.92
C GLY A 188 3.33 -22.73 14.19
N THR A 189 3.69 -24.01 14.14
CA THR A 189 4.77 -24.47 13.24
C THR A 189 4.36 -24.32 11.77
N VAL A 190 5.32 -24.18 10.86
CA VAL A 190 5.05 -24.01 9.43
C VAL A 190 4.20 -25.16 8.87
N ASN A 191 4.47 -26.39 9.27
CA ASN A 191 3.70 -27.55 8.82
C ASN A 191 2.27 -27.57 9.39
N GLN A 192 2.09 -27.20 10.66
CA GLN A 192 0.76 -27.06 11.27
C GLN A 192 -0.09 -26.03 10.54
N ILE A 193 0.47 -24.84 10.30
CA ILE A 193 -0.20 -23.74 9.60
C ILE A 193 -0.59 -24.16 8.18
N LYS A 194 0.31 -24.79 7.42
CA LYS A 194 0.01 -25.30 6.06
C LYS A 194 -1.13 -26.29 6.07
N TYR A 195 -1.05 -27.28 6.95
CA TYR A 195 -2.02 -28.36 6.99
C TYR A 195 -3.42 -27.83 7.35
N CYS A 196 -3.52 -27.04 8.43
CA CYS A 196 -4.79 -26.46 8.85
C CYS A 196 -5.37 -25.50 7.80
N ALA A 197 -4.53 -24.68 7.15
CA ALA A 197 -4.96 -23.83 6.04
C ALA A 197 -5.52 -24.66 4.88
N PHE A 198 -4.82 -25.74 4.49
CA PHE A 198 -5.21 -26.59 3.38
C PHE A 198 -6.58 -27.22 3.61
N GLU A 199 -6.78 -27.87 4.75
CA GLU A 199 -8.04 -28.56 5.07
C GLU A 199 -9.24 -27.60 5.07
N LEU A 200 -9.09 -26.40 5.65
CA LEU A 200 -10.16 -25.41 5.67
C LEU A 200 -10.42 -24.79 4.29
N ILE A 201 -9.38 -24.54 3.48
CA ILE A 201 -9.54 -24.02 2.11
C ILE A 201 -10.24 -25.06 1.22
N GLU A 202 -9.86 -26.33 1.31
CA GLU A 202 -10.52 -27.42 0.58
C GLU A 202 -11.99 -27.55 0.96
N TRP A 203 -12.29 -27.47 2.27
CA TRP A 203 -13.66 -27.44 2.74
C TRP A 203 -14.42 -26.23 2.19
N ALA A 204 -13.86 -25.02 2.32
CA ALA A 204 -14.49 -23.78 1.86
C ALA A 204 -14.80 -23.81 0.35
N ARG A 205 -13.88 -24.32 -0.46
CA ARG A 205 -14.07 -24.49 -1.91
C ARG A 205 -15.18 -25.49 -2.24
N THR A 206 -15.24 -26.60 -1.51
CA THR A 206 -16.26 -27.65 -1.71
C THR A 206 -17.67 -27.14 -1.42
N TYR A 207 -17.81 -26.31 -0.39
CA TYR A 207 -19.10 -25.80 0.09
C TYR A 207 -19.41 -24.36 -0.34
N ASP A 208 -18.62 -23.79 -1.28
CA ASP A 208 -18.79 -22.41 -1.80
C ASP A 208 -18.78 -21.32 -0.71
N ALA A 209 -18.10 -21.60 0.41
CA ALA A 209 -17.93 -20.70 1.55
C ALA A 209 -16.68 -19.84 1.41
N SER A 210 -16.68 -18.65 1.99
CA SER A 210 -15.52 -17.77 2.03
C SER A 210 -14.77 -17.92 3.33
N ILE A 211 -13.44 -17.98 3.29
CA ILE A 211 -12.60 -18.09 4.49
C ILE A 211 -11.59 -16.96 4.59
N PHE A 212 -11.51 -16.36 5.78
CA PHE A 212 -10.56 -15.32 6.13
C PHE A 212 -9.62 -15.83 7.22
N PHE A 213 -8.32 -15.83 6.94
CA PHE A 213 -7.28 -16.13 7.91
C PHE A 213 -6.66 -14.83 8.41
N VAL A 214 -6.64 -14.62 9.72
CA VAL A 214 -5.85 -13.58 10.35
C VAL A 214 -4.50 -14.17 10.72
N ALA A 215 -3.43 -13.46 10.36
CA ALA A 215 -2.06 -13.85 10.71
C ALA A 215 -1.25 -12.66 11.20
N HIS A 216 -0.49 -12.87 12.27
CA HIS A 216 0.52 -11.92 12.71
C HIS A 216 1.68 -11.78 11.70
N VAL A 217 2.35 -10.61 11.68
CA VAL A 217 3.62 -10.36 10.98
C VAL A 217 4.61 -9.68 11.95
N THR A 218 5.87 -10.12 12.04
CA THR A 218 6.91 -9.53 12.90
C THR A 218 7.55 -8.32 12.19
N LYS A 219 8.27 -7.49 12.96
CA LYS A 219 8.85 -6.23 12.47
C LYS A 219 9.84 -6.38 11.31
N ASP A 220 10.46 -7.55 11.14
CA ASP A 220 11.42 -7.83 10.06
C ASP A 220 10.76 -8.38 8.78
N GLY A 221 9.42 -8.45 8.71
CA GLY A 221 8.70 -9.09 7.59
C GLY A 221 8.93 -10.60 7.48
N VAL A 222 9.64 -11.19 8.45
CA VAL A 222 9.90 -12.62 8.58
C VAL A 222 9.06 -13.16 9.72
N ILE A 223 7.81 -13.52 9.44
CA ILE A 223 7.19 -14.59 10.23
C ILE A 223 7.41 -15.90 9.52
N ALA A 224 7.89 -16.87 10.29
CA ALA A 224 7.79 -18.28 9.97
C ALA A 224 6.31 -18.70 9.87
N GLY A 225 5.62 -18.40 8.77
CA GLY A 225 4.21 -18.84 8.60
C GLY A 225 3.38 -18.16 7.50
N PRO A 226 3.26 -16.83 7.43
CA PRO A 226 2.37 -16.14 6.48
C PRO A 226 2.78 -16.35 5.03
N LYS A 227 4.06 -16.19 4.67
CA LYS A 227 4.56 -16.42 3.29
C LYS A 227 4.20 -17.78 2.73
N VAL A 228 4.10 -18.76 3.62
CA VAL A 228 3.76 -20.13 3.28
C VAL A 228 2.28 -20.27 2.90
N VAL A 229 1.39 -19.53 3.57
CA VAL A 229 -0.05 -19.51 3.29
C VAL A 229 -0.39 -18.57 2.13
N GLU A 230 0.41 -17.52 1.89
CA GLU A 230 0.23 -16.56 0.79
C GLU A 230 0.07 -17.22 -0.59
N HIS A 231 0.78 -18.33 -0.82
CA HIS A 231 0.68 -19.07 -2.07
C HIS A 231 -0.59 -19.91 -2.18
N MET A 232 -1.16 -20.33 -1.04
CA MET A 232 -2.33 -21.21 -0.95
C MET A 232 -3.65 -20.45 -1.08
N VAL A 233 -3.70 -19.21 -0.58
CA VAL A 233 -4.91 -18.38 -0.58
C VAL A 233 -5.13 -17.65 -1.91
N ASP A 234 -6.34 -17.19 -2.17
CA ASP A 234 -6.67 -16.46 -3.40
C ASP A 234 -6.36 -14.96 -3.32
N ALA A 235 -6.46 -14.37 -2.12
CA ALA A 235 -6.06 -13.00 -1.87
C ALA A 235 -5.23 -12.87 -0.57
N VAL A 236 -4.29 -11.92 -0.58
CA VAL A 236 -3.43 -11.57 0.56
C VAL A 236 -3.50 -10.08 0.75
N LEU A 237 -3.96 -9.67 1.93
CA LEU A 237 -4.04 -8.30 2.37
C LEU A 237 -3.07 -8.06 3.53
N PHE A 238 -2.37 -6.92 3.50
CA PHE A 238 -1.47 -6.49 4.57
C PHE A 238 -1.97 -5.20 5.18
N PHE A 239 -2.06 -5.18 6.51
CA PHE A 239 -2.24 -3.99 7.30
C PHE A 239 -0.86 -3.44 7.69
N ASP A 240 -0.59 -2.21 7.30
CA ASP A 240 0.66 -1.48 7.58
C ASP A 240 0.39 -0.26 8.46
N ASP A 241 1.35 0.02 9.33
CA ASP A 241 1.35 1.10 10.30
C ASP A 241 2.36 2.15 9.82
N SER A 242 1.88 3.38 9.60
CA SER A 242 2.74 4.49 9.19
C SER A 242 3.40 5.25 10.36
N GLY A 243 3.37 4.73 11.58
CA GLY A 243 3.84 5.38 12.80
C GLY A 243 2.91 6.48 13.33
N GLY A 244 1.69 6.55 12.80
CA GLY A 244 0.66 7.53 13.18
C GLY A 244 -0.68 6.87 13.52
N GLU A 245 -1.77 7.63 13.49
CA GLU A 245 -3.13 7.11 13.74
C GLU A 245 -3.71 6.34 12.53
N LEU A 246 -3.12 6.56 11.35
CA LEU A 246 -3.55 5.92 10.11
C LEU A 246 -3.06 4.48 10.02
N ARG A 247 -3.86 3.66 9.33
CA ARG A 247 -3.61 2.26 9.01
C ARG A 247 -3.91 2.04 7.55
N PHE A 248 -2.99 1.38 6.86
CA PHE A 248 -3.10 1.13 5.43
C PHE A 248 -3.34 -0.35 5.17
N LEU A 249 -4.45 -0.69 4.51
CA LEU A 249 -4.75 -2.03 4.01
C LEU A 249 -4.33 -2.10 2.54
N ARG A 250 -3.42 -3.00 2.18
CA ARG A 250 -2.91 -3.14 0.81
C ARG A 250 -3.01 -4.60 0.37
N ALA A 251 -3.33 -4.84 -0.89
CA ALA A 251 -3.31 -6.20 -1.43
C ALA A 251 -1.92 -6.53 -2.02
N SER A 252 -1.27 -7.61 -1.58
CA SER A 252 -0.07 -8.11 -2.26
C SER A 252 -0.41 -9.17 -3.32
N LYS A 253 -1.56 -9.82 -3.17
CA LYS A 253 -2.13 -10.80 -4.09
C LYS A 253 -3.64 -10.63 -4.08
N ASN A 254 -4.27 -10.52 -5.24
CA ASN A 254 -5.71 -10.46 -5.32
C ASN A 254 -6.19 -11.09 -6.63
N ARG A 255 -6.80 -12.28 -6.56
CA ARG A 255 -7.44 -12.91 -7.73
C ARG A 255 -8.80 -12.31 -8.07
N PHE A 256 -9.33 -11.46 -7.19
CA PHE A 256 -10.66 -10.89 -7.29
C PHE A 256 -10.63 -9.38 -7.57
N GLY A 257 -9.47 -8.76 -7.74
CA GLY A 257 -9.36 -7.32 -7.91
C GLY A 257 -7.92 -6.90 -8.18
N SER A 258 -7.68 -5.60 -8.28
CA SER A 258 -6.31 -5.09 -8.41
C SER A 258 -5.54 -5.28 -7.09
N THR A 259 -4.24 -5.57 -7.21
CA THR A 259 -3.30 -5.53 -6.08
C THR A 259 -2.94 -4.10 -5.69
N ASP A 260 -3.14 -3.15 -6.58
CA ASP A 260 -2.67 -1.79 -6.34
C ASP A 260 -3.60 -1.06 -5.34
N GLU A 261 -4.85 -1.51 -5.18
CA GLU A 261 -5.84 -0.87 -4.30
C GLU A 261 -5.37 -0.72 -2.85
N ILE A 262 -5.70 0.44 -2.27
CA ILE A 262 -5.36 0.80 -0.89
C ILE A 262 -6.62 1.17 -0.12
N GLY A 263 -6.75 0.60 1.07
CA GLY A 263 -7.73 0.96 2.08
C GLY A 263 -7.07 1.83 3.14
N ILE A 264 -7.62 3.01 3.42
CA ILE A 264 -7.08 3.89 4.46
C ILE A 264 -8.05 3.94 5.62
N PHE A 265 -7.55 3.63 6.81
CA PHE A 265 -8.33 3.62 8.05
C PHE A 265 -7.63 4.47 9.11
N ALA A 266 -8.39 4.95 10.08
CA ALA A 266 -7.86 5.44 11.34
C ALA A 266 -8.49 4.66 12.50
N MET A 267 -7.73 4.51 13.59
CA MET A 267 -8.19 3.82 14.79
C MET A 267 -8.67 4.85 15.82
N ASP A 268 -9.94 4.77 16.23
CA ASP A 268 -10.50 5.53 17.34
C ASP A 268 -11.03 4.59 18.44
N GLU A 269 -11.68 5.15 19.47
CA GLU A 269 -12.26 4.38 20.57
C GLU A 269 -13.38 3.41 20.13
N ARG A 270 -14.01 3.69 18.99
CA ARG A 270 -15.11 2.89 18.40
C ARG A 270 -14.62 1.91 17.34
N GLY A 271 -13.31 1.86 17.07
CA GLY A 271 -12.69 0.88 16.18
C GLY A 271 -11.99 1.51 14.98
N LEU A 272 -11.93 0.75 13.88
CA LEU A 272 -11.38 1.23 12.63
C LEU A 272 -12.46 1.95 11.82
N HIS A 273 -12.21 3.20 11.46
CA HIS A 273 -13.08 3.97 10.59
C HIS A 273 -12.39 4.21 9.23
N PRO A 274 -13.09 4.00 8.11
CA PRO A 274 -12.56 4.29 6.78
C PRO A 274 -12.38 5.80 6.58
N ILE A 275 -11.27 6.19 5.96
CA ILE A 275 -11.02 7.57 5.54
C ILE A 275 -11.50 7.75 4.10
N THR A 276 -12.59 8.50 3.93
CA THR A 276 -13.21 8.76 2.63
C THR A 276 -12.49 9.84 1.82
N ASP A 277 -11.99 10.89 2.49
CA ASP A 277 -11.16 11.91 1.87
C ASP A 277 -9.73 11.87 2.44
N PRO A 278 -8.82 11.11 1.80
CA PRO A 278 -7.44 11.04 2.24
C PRO A 278 -6.64 12.31 1.93
N SER A 279 -7.13 13.16 1.03
CA SER A 279 -6.33 14.24 0.44
C SER A 279 -5.94 15.31 1.46
N SER A 280 -6.80 15.54 2.46
CA SER A 280 -6.52 16.46 3.58
C SER A 280 -5.48 15.92 4.58
N LEU A 281 -5.17 14.62 4.56
CA LEU A 281 -4.23 14.00 5.51
C LEU A 281 -2.77 14.12 5.08
N PHE A 282 -2.52 14.31 3.79
CA PHE A 282 -1.19 14.22 3.18
C PHE A 282 -0.65 15.57 2.68
N VAL A 283 -1.43 16.64 2.82
CA VAL A 283 -1.04 18.02 2.52
C VAL A 283 -1.18 18.86 3.78
N VAL A 284 -0.09 19.46 4.25
CA VAL A 284 -0.14 20.34 5.43
C VAL A 284 -0.72 21.69 4.99
N VAL A 285 -1.89 22.05 5.55
CA VAL A 285 -2.47 23.38 5.36
C VAL A 285 -1.60 24.40 6.09
N ARG A 286 -1.10 25.39 5.36
CA ARG A 286 -0.26 26.47 5.90
C ARG A 286 -0.80 27.82 5.44
N ASP A 287 -0.76 28.80 6.34
CA ASP A 287 -0.94 30.20 5.98
C ASP A 287 0.37 30.75 5.38
N GLY A 288 0.32 31.18 4.12
CA GLY A 288 1.46 31.81 3.44
C GLY A 288 2.26 30.89 2.51
N ALA A 289 3.53 31.24 2.26
CA ALA A 289 4.39 30.52 1.33
C ALA A 289 4.85 29.16 1.90
N LEU A 290 5.04 28.17 1.02
CA LEU A 290 5.64 26.90 1.39
C LEU A 290 7.09 27.12 1.86
N PRO A 291 7.56 26.42 2.91
CA PRO A 291 8.97 26.49 3.29
C PRO A 291 9.85 25.83 2.23
N PRO A 292 11.14 26.22 2.10
CA PRO A 292 12.08 25.53 1.24
C PRO A 292 12.19 24.04 1.60
N GLY A 293 12.33 23.21 0.58
CA GLY A 293 12.40 21.76 0.72
C GLY A 293 11.06 21.04 0.62
N VAL A 294 9.95 21.75 0.39
CA VAL A 294 8.59 21.17 0.38
C VAL A 294 7.96 21.22 -1.01
N VAL A 295 7.46 20.08 -1.48
CA VAL A 295 6.78 19.93 -2.79
C VAL A 295 5.59 18.99 -2.68
N VAL A 296 4.46 19.37 -3.30
CA VAL A 296 3.28 18.50 -3.40
C VAL A 296 3.33 17.66 -4.68
N ALA A 297 3.23 16.34 -4.54
CA ALA A 297 3.21 15.38 -5.64
C ALA A 297 1.84 14.69 -5.73
N PRO A 298 1.25 14.54 -6.93
CA PRO A 298 0.07 13.70 -7.13
C PRO A 298 0.54 12.26 -7.34
N VAL A 299 0.49 11.45 -6.28
CA VAL A 299 0.95 10.06 -6.26
C VAL A 299 -0.19 9.13 -6.66
N TYR A 300 0.07 8.22 -7.59
CA TYR A 300 -0.85 7.17 -7.99
C TYR A 300 -0.60 5.95 -7.14
N GLU A 301 -1.56 5.66 -6.28
CA GLU A 301 -1.54 4.56 -5.32
C GLU A 301 -2.82 3.76 -5.53
N GLY A 302 -2.72 2.60 -6.16
CA GLY A 302 -3.89 1.85 -6.54
C GLY A 302 -4.65 2.40 -7.72
N SER A 303 -5.95 2.61 -7.52
CA SER A 303 -6.78 3.36 -8.45
C SER A 303 -6.92 4.83 -8.06
N ARG A 304 -6.35 5.23 -6.92
CA ARG A 304 -6.47 6.58 -6.35
C ARG A 304 -5.27 7.44 -6.71
N ILE A 305 -5.52 8.73 -6.74
CA ILE A 305 -4.46 9.74 -6.77
C ILE A 305 -4.50 10.48 -5.46
N LEU A 306 -3.41 10.41 -4.73
CA LEU A 306 -3.24 11.02 -3.43
C LEU A 306 -2.25 12.18 -3.58
N LEU A 307 -2.65 13.35 -3.11
CA LEU A 307 -1.77 14.51 -3.09
C LEU A 307 -0.90 14.42 -1.85
N VAL A 308 0.41 14.24 -2.03
CA VAL A 308 1.33 13.99 -0.93
C VAL A 308 2.44 15.03 -0.91
N GLU A 309 2.70 15.58 0.27
CA GLU A 309 3.82 16.49 0.52
C GLU A 309 5.12 15.70 0.73
N ILE A 310 6.07 15.90 -0.18
CA ILE A 310 7.45 15.44 -0.08
C ILE A 310 8.28 16.55 0.55
N GLN A 311 8.99 16.21 1.62
CA GLN A 311 9.82 17.13 2.39
C GLN A 311 11.28 16.69 2.29
N ALA A 312 12.16 17.65 2.01
CA ALA A 312 13.60 17.46 1.96
C ALA A 312 14.30 18.50 2.85
N LEU A 313 15.36 18.06 3.52
CA LEU A 313 16.26 18.91 4.28
C LEU A 313 17.69 18.50 3.96
N THR A 314 18.54 19.47 3.59
CA THR A 314 19.96 19.26 3.34
C THR A 314 20.79 19.99 4.38
N VAL A 315 21.76 19.31 4.98
CA VAL A 315 22.67 19.86 5.98
C VAL A 315 24.10 19.55 5.57
N THR A 316 25.04 20.49 5.71
CA THR A 316 26.44 20.24 5.39
C THR A 316 26.99 19.05 6.18
N ALA A 317 27.53 18.06 5.45
CA ALA A 317 28.03 16.82 6.03
C ALA A 317 29.26 17.09 6.91
N LYS A 318 29.26 16.55 8.14
CA LYS A 318 30.35 16.79 9.11
C LYS A 318 31.59 15.92 8.88
N SER A 319 31.45 14.79 8.19
CA SER A 319 32.49 13.74 8.14
C SER A 319 33.02 13.41 6.73
N GLY A 320 32.90 14.33 5.76
CA GLY A 320 33.37 14.11 4.38
C GLY A 320 32.63 13.04 3.57
N LEU A 321 31.74 12.27 4.22
CA LEU A 321 30.80 11.33 3.63
C LEU A 321 29.39 11.87 3.81
N SER A 322 28.69 12.10 2.70
CA SER A 322 27.27 12.43 2.67
C SER A 322 26.43 11.18 2.96
N ARG A 323 25.36 11.35 3.74
CA ARG A 323 24.38 10.29 4.03
C ARG A 323 22.98 10.67 3.58
N VAL A 324 22.18 9.65 3.27
CA VAL A 324 20.75 9.78 2.96
C VAL A 324 19.95 9.12 4.07
N TYR A 325 19.03 9.89 4.66
CA TYR A 325 18.08 9.46 5.68
C TYR A 325 16.68 9.56 5.10
N SER A 326 16.06 8.42 4.78
CA SER A 326 14.72 8.36 4.21
C SER A 326 14.06 7.04 4.59
N ASP A 327 12.91 7.11 5.27
CA ASP A 327 12.17 5.92 5.72
C ASP A 327 11.02 5.53 4.77
N ARG A 328 10.53 6.51 3.99
CA ARG A 328 9.27 6.39 3.22
C ARG A 328 9.46 6.36 1.71
N ILE A 329 10.61 6.86 1.25
CA ILE A 329 11.10 6.71 -0.12
C ILE A 329 12.40 5.95 -0.02
N ASP A 330 12.65 5.00 -0.92
CA ASP A 330 13.90 4.25 -0.95
C ASP A 330 15.13 5.17 -1.00
N SER A 331 16.07 4.98 -0.08
CA SER A 331 17.27 5.80 0.05
C SER A 331 18.15 5.73 -1.21
N SER A 332 18.16 4.61 -1.92
CA SER A 332 18.93 4.46 -3.16
C SER A 332 18.32 5.30 -4.30
N ARG A 333 16.99 5.40 -4.35
CA ARG A 333 16.26 6.32 -5.24
C ARG A 333 16.57 7.78 -4.93
N VAL A 334 16.56 8.17 -3.65
CA VAL A 334 16.91 9.54 -3.24
C VAL A 334 18.34 9.89 -3.66
N ALA A 335 19.31 9.00 -3.40
CA ALA A 335 20.70 9.18 -3.81
C ALA A 335 20.85 9.31 -5.34
N ARG A 336 20.12 8.50 -6.11
CA ARG A 336 20.10 8.57 -7.57
C ARG A 336 19.56 9.91 -8.06
N VAL A 337 18.42 10.36 -7.54
CA VAL A 337 17.82 11.65 -7.93
C VAL A 337 18.76 12.81 -7.58
N ALA A 338 19.40 12.77 -6.41
CA ALA A 338 20.41 13.76 -6.01
C ALA A 338 21.59 13.82 -7.00
N ALA A 339 22.10 12.68 -7.45
CA ALA A 339 23.18 12.62 -8.43
C ALA A 339 22.77 13.19 -9.80
N VAL A 340 21.53 12.95 -10.24
CA VAL A 340 21.01 13.49 -11.52
C VAL A 340 20.93 15.01 -11.45
N ILE A 341 20.39 15.60 -10.38
CA ILE A 341 20.32 17.06 -10.27
C ILE A 341 21.69 17.69 -10.08
N GLU A 342 22.63 17.06 -9.37
CA GLU A 342 24.00 17.56 -9.26
C GLU A 342 24.67 17.64 -10.63
N ARG A 343 24.53 16.59 -11.45
CA ARG A 343 25.12 16.53 -12.79
C ARG A 343 24.51 17.53 -13.77
N HIS A 344 23.18 17.61 -13.83
CA HIS A 344 22.47 18.32 -14.92
C HIS A 344 22.01 19.72 -14.55
N VAL A 345 21.90 20.04 -13.26
CA VAL A 345 21.42 21.34 -12.77
C VAL A 345 22.57 22.14 -12.14
N GLY A 346 23.65 21.46 -11.72
CA GLY A 346 24.85 22.10 -11.19
C GLY A 346 24.78 22.45 -9.69
N VAL A 347 23.87 21.83 -8.94
CA VAL A 347 23.79 21.97 -7.48
C VAL A 347 24.62 20.91 -6.78
N ARG A 348 25.55 21.30 -5.92
CA ARG A 348 26.38 20.35 -5.16
C ARG A 348 25.60 19.77 -3.98
N LEU A 349 25.28 18.48 -4.03
CA LEU A 349 24.63 17.71 -2.96
C LEU A 349 25.56 16.66 -2.35
N SER A 350 26.64 16.31 -3.03
CA SER A 350 27.69 15.40 -2.57
C SER A 350 28.35 15.80 -1.24
N ASP A 351 28.22 17.06 -0.82
CA ASP A 351 28.72 17.59 0.46
C ASP A 351 27.61 17.74 1.53
N GLN A 352 26.39 17.26 1.27
CA GLN A 352 25.24 17.40 2.16
C GLN A 352 24.75 16.05 2.69
N ASP A 353 24.45 15.98 3.98
CA ASP A 353 23.52 14.99 4.51
C ASP A 353 22.10 15.35 4.08
N ILE A 354 21.37 14.37 3.53
CA ILE A 354 20.05 14.52 2.94
C ILE A 354 19.04 13.80 3.84
N TYR A 355 18.01 14.51 4.27
CA TYR A 355 16.88 13.97 5.01
C TYR A 355 15.63 14.12 4.16
N VAL A 356 14.89 13.03 3.96
CA VAL A 356 13.64 13.02 3.20
C VAL A 356 12.52 12.44 4.05
N ASN A 357 11.38 13.13 4.04
CA ASN A 357 10.17 12.70 4.72
C ASN A 357 8.96 12.82 3.77
N VAL A 358 7.93 12.03 4.05
CA VAL A 358 6.67 12.04 3.32
C VAL A 358 5.56 12.32 4.34
N ALA A 359 4.79 13.39 4.12
CA ALA A 359 3.69 13.74 5.02
C ALA A 359 2.66 12.61 5.11
N GLY A 360 2.01 12.50 6.27
CA GLY A 360 1.05 11.43 6.59
C GLY A 360 1.65 10.02 6.68
N GLY A 361 2.97 9.88 6.51
CA GLY A 361 3.68 8.61 6.68
C GLY A 361 3.38 7.57 5.59
N MET A 362 2.94 7.98 4.40
CA MET A 362 2.79 7.02 3.32
C MET A 362 4.16 6.54 2.83
N ARG A 363 4.36 5.23 2.67
CA ARG A 363 5.48 4.71 1.88
C ARG A 363 5.16 4.87 0.40
N ILE A 364 6.07 5.46 -0.36
CA ILE A 364 5.87 5.74 -1.79
C ILE A 364 6.89 4.94 -2.61
N SER A 365 6.38 4.12 -3.53
CA SER A 365 7.20 3.33 -4.47
C SER A 365 7.09 3.81 -5.92
N GLU A 366 6.13 4.67 -6.24
CA GLU A 366 5.82 5.12 -7.60
C GLU A 366 6.96 5.94 -8.24
N VAL A 367 7.22 5.77 -9.54
CA VAL A 367 8.28 6.52 -10.25
C VAL A 367 7.92 7.98 -10.56
N GLY A 368 6.62 8.32 -10.63
CA GLY A 368 6.18 9.69 -10.91
C GLY A 368 6.58 10.72 -9.85
N ILE A 369 7.12 10.28 -8.71
CA ILE A 369 7.59 11.13 -7.62
C ILE A 369 9.05 11.58 -7.75
N GLU A 370 9.79 11.11 -8.76
CA GLU A 370 11.20 11.47 -8.90
C GLU A 370 11.41 12.94 -9.23
N LEU A 371 10.56 13.53 -10.07
CA LEU A 371 10.59 14.96 -10.37
C LEU A 371 10.23 15.84 -9.15
N PRO A 372 9.14 15.60 -8.40
CA PRO A 372 8.87 16.36 -7.18
C PRO A 372 9.95 16.16 -6.10
N LEU A 373 10.53 14.95 -5.98
CA LEU A 373 11.68 14.73 -5.10
C LEU A 373 12.90 15.56 -5.51
N ALA A 374 13.20 15.63 -6.82
CA ALA A 374 14.27 16.46 -7.35
C ALA A 374 14.04 17.95 -7.04
N ALA A 375 12.80 18.43 -7.22
CA ALA A 375 12.41 19.79 -6.88
C ALA A 375 12.52 20.08 -5.38
N ALA A 376 12.15 19.14 -4.51
CA ALA A 376 12.28 19.26 -3.06
C ALA A 376 13.76 19.35 -2.64
N LEU A 377 14.62 18.48 -3.16
CA LEU A 377 16.06 18.51 -2.89
C LEU A 377 16.72 19.82 -3.37
N TYR A 378 16.37 20.28 -4.57
CA TYR A 378 16.85 21.56 -5.08
C TYR A 378 16.38 22.73 -4.20
N SER A 379 15.11 22.73 -3.82
CA SER A 379 14.51 23.74 -2.94
C SER A 379 15.22 23.79 -1.58
N ALA A 380 15.46 22.62 -0.96
CA ALA A 380 16.17 22.51 0.31
C ALA A 380 17.60 23.04 0.22
N ARG A 381 18.31 22.74 -0.88
CA ARG A 381 19.70 23.15 -1.08
C ARG A 381 19.85 24.64 -1.38
N THR A 382 18.92 25.22 -2.12
CA THR A 382 19.00 26.62 -2.56
C THR A 382 18.29 27.60 -1.64
N GLY A 383 17.43 27.11 -0.74
CA GLY A 383 16.57 27.95 0.08
C GLY A 383 15.43 28.61 -0.70
N LEU A 384 15.24 28.25 -1.97
CA LEU A 384 14.15 28.77 -2.80
C LEU A 384 12.92 27.90 -2.63
N ALA A 385 11.82 28.45 -2.13
CA ALA A 385 10.55 27.74 -1.99
C ALA A 385 9.89 27.47 -3.35
N VAL A 386 9.15 26.36 -3.46
CA VAL A 386 8.26 26.14 -4.60
C VAL A 386 7.02 27.04 -4.45
N PRO A 387 6.53 27.68 -5.54
CA PRO A 387 5.35 28.53 -5.46
C PRO A 387 4.13 27.79 -4.91
N ALA A 388 3.36 28.43 -4.03
CA ALA A 388 2.12 27.88 -3.50
C ALA A 388 1.14 27.52 -4.63
N GLY A 389 0.33 26.47 -4.40
CA GLY A 389 -0.62 25.94 -5.38
C GLY A 389 0.02 25.17 -6.53
N THR A 390 1.31 24.83 -6.43
CA THR A 390 2.05 24.07 -7.46
C THR A 390 2.20 22.62 -7.07
N THR A 391 1.83 21.73 -7.98
CA THR A 391 2.15 20.30 -7.91
C THR A 391 3.15 19.92 -8.98
N VAL A 392 3.98 18.92 -8.72
CA VAL A 392 5.03 18.47 -9.63
C VAL A 392 4.92 16.96 -9.79
N VAL A 393 5.04 16.46 -11.03
CA VAL A 393 4.96 15.03 -11.34
C VAL A 393 5.82 14.68 -12.54
N GLY A 394 6.54 13.57 -12.48
CA GLY A 394 7.37 13.10 -13.59
C GLY A 394 8.37 12.04 -13.16
N GLU A 395 8.64 11.11 -14.07
CA GLU A 395 9.76 10.18 -13.94
C GLU A 395 11.05 10.88 -14.42
N LEU A 396 12.17 10.67 -13.73
CA LEU A 396 13.43 11.32 -14.02
C LEU A 396 14.46 10.31 -14.55
N SER A 397 14.88 10.49 -15.80
CA SER A 397 15.95 9.66 -16.37
C SER A 397 17.32 10.07 -15.83
N LEU A 398 18.28 9.14 -15.87
CA LEU A 398 19.68 9.44 -15.54
C LEU A 398 20.31 10.49 -16.47
N ALA A 399 19.76 10.65 -17.67
CA ALA A 399 20.17 11.68 -18.64
C ALA A 399 19.57 13.07 -18.32
N GLY A 400 18.78 13.19 -17.26
CA GLY A 400 18.14 14.45 -16.86
C GLY A 400 16.88 14.77 -17.67
N GLU A 401 16.33 13.81 -18.39
CA GLU A 401 15.08 13.95 -19.14
C GLU A 401 13.88 13.66 -18.23
N ILE A 402 12.76 14.32 -18.50
CA ILE A 402 11.50 14.09 -17.78
C ILE A 402 10.61 13.20 -18.64
N ARG A 403 10.31 12.01 -18.14
CA ARG A 403 9.51 11.00 -18.85
C ARG A 403 8.03 11.10 -18.48
N PRO A 404 7.12 10.76 -19.42
CA PRO A 404 5.69 10.70 -19.18
C PRO A 404 5.32 9.79 -18.00
N VAL A 405 4.26 10.15 -17.28
CA VAL A 405 3.66 9.34 -16.21
C VAL A 405 2.24 8.94 -16.59
N THR A 406 1.77 7.82 -16.04
CA THR A 406 0.41 7.35 -16.28
C THR A 406 -0.64 8.30 -15.68
N HIS A 407 -1.81 8.34 -16.32
CA HIS A 407 -3.01 9.03 -15.84
C HIS A 407 -2.83 10.54 -15.52
N ILE A 408 -2.02 11.25 -16.30
CA ILE A 408 -1.72 12.68 -16.07
C ILE A 408 -2.97 13.57 -15.95
N ARG A 409 -4.04 13.29 -16.71
CA ARG A 409 -5.32 14.01 -16.63
C ARG A 409 -6.05 13.80 -15.31
N ARG A 410 -6.10 12.55 -14.83
CA ARG A 410 -6.68 12.23 -13.53
C ARG A 410 -5.87 12.88 -12.41
N ARG A 411 -4.54 12.95 -12.55
CA ARG A 411 -3.65 13.63 -11.59
C ARG A 411 -3.89 15.14 -11.54
N ALA A 412 -4.03 15.76 -12.70
CA ALA A 412 -4.43 17.16 -12.82
C ALA A 412 -5.79 17.41 -12.17
N LYS A 413 -6.80 16.58 -12.46
CA LYS A 413 -8.14 16.70 -11.86
C LYS A 413 -8.09 16.63 -10.34
N ALA A 414 -7.41 15.65 -9.77
CA ALA A 414 -7.26 15.50 -8.31
C ALA A 414 -6.53 16.70 -7.67
N ALA A 415 -5.46 17.19 -8.32
CA ALA A 415 -4.75 18.38 -7.85
C ALA A 415 -5.67 19.62 -7.82
N ARG A 416 -6.50 19.79 -8.85
CA ARG A 416 -7.46 20.89 -8.95
C ARG A 416 -8.57 20.81 -7.90
N GLU A 417 -9.10 19.62 -7.63
CA GLU A 417 -10.09 19.38 -6.56
C GLU A 417 -9.52 19.77 -5.19
N MET A 418 -8.21 19.68 -5.01
CA MET A 418 -7.47 20.13 -3.82
C MET A 418 -7.08 21.62 -3.84
N GLY A 419 -7.57 22.39 -4.81
CA GLY A 419 -7.28 23.82 -4.93
C GLY A 419 -5.87 24.16 -5.43
N LEU A 420 -5.12 23.18 -5.94
CA LEU A 420 -3.84 23.43 -6.60
C LEU A 420 -4.11 23.96 -8.02
N VAL A 421 -3.43 25.05 -8.35
CA VAL A 421 -3.69 25.82 -9.58
C VAL A 421 -2.66 25.57 -10.68
N ARG A 422 -1.53 24.93 -10.37
CA ARG A 422 -0.46 24.62 -11.33
C ARG A 422 -0.01 23.18 -11.22
N LEU A 423 0.18 22.52 -12.36
CA LEU A 423 0.85 21.21 -12.46
C LEU A 423 2.08 21.33 -13.36
N ILE A 424 3.22 20.90 -12.85
CA ILE A 424 4.48 20.86 -13.59
C ILE A 424 4.80 19.41 -13.88
N GLY A 425 5.09 19.09 -15.14
CA GLY A 425 5.37 17.72 -15.51
C GLY A 425 5.93 17.54 -16.91
N PRO A 426 5.96 16.29 -17.40
CA PRO A 426 6.56 15.95 -18.69
C PRO A 426 5.89 16.71 -19.83
N ALA A 427 6.69 17.08 -20.83
CA ALA A 427 6.15 17.50 -22.13
C ALA A 427 5.37 16.34 -22.76
N SER A 428 4.11 16.59 -23.14
CA SER A 428 3.26 15.55 -23.73
C SER A 428 3.81 15.09 -25.07
N ASP A 429 4.03 13.78 -25.24
CA ASP A 429 4.42 13.23 -26.53
C ASP A 429 3.18 12.93 -27.39
N ALA A 430 3.29 13.03 -28.71
CA ALA A 430 2.17 12.78 -29.64
C ALA A 430 1.58 11.35 -29.55
N ARG A 431 2.35 10.39 -29.01
CA ARG A 431 1.94 8.99 -28.79
C ARG A 431 1.02 8.81 -27.59
N ASP A 432 1.12 9.67 -26.58
CA ASP A 432 0.22 9.62 -25.41
C ASP A 432 -1.22 9.94 -25.81
N ARG A 433 -1.44 10.83 -26.78
CA ARG A 433 -2.79 11.13 -27.31
C ARG A 433 -3.45 9.93 -27.98
N ALA A 434 -2.68 8.99 -28.53
CA ALA A 434 -3.17 7.81 -29.24
C ALA A 434 -3.49 6.65 -28.29
N ASN A 435 -2.65 6.41 -27.28
CA ASN A 435 -2.88 5.37 -26.27
C ASN A 435 -4.00 5.76 -25.27
N GLN A 436 -4.25 7.06 -25.08
CA GLN A 436 -5.31 7.59 -24.20
C GLN A 436 -6.73 7.49 -24.77
N ARG A 437 -6.90 7.36 -26.10
CA ARG A 437 -8.23 7.18 -26.72
C ARG A 437 -8.78 5.75 -26.60
N GLY A 438 -7.93 4.77 -26.26
CA GLY A 438 -8.34 3.36 -26.15
C GLY A 438 -8.73 2.90 -24.75
N ALA A 439 -8.43 3.70 -23.71
CA ALA A 439 -8.64 3.32 -22.30
C ALA A 439 -9.85 4.00 -21.65
N ASP A 440 -10.28 5.16 -22.15
CA ASP A 440 -11.45 5.87 -21.64
C ASP A 440 -12.66 5.60 -22.57
N GLY A 441 -13.54 4.71 -22.12
CA GLY A 441 -14.86 4.47 -22.73
C GLY A 441 -15.92 5.51 -22.37
N ASP A 442 -15.54 6.69 -21.88
CA ASP A 442 -16.44 7.81 -21.61
C ASP A 442 -16.26 8.88 -22.70
N SER A 443 -17.08 8.76 -23.74
CA SER A 443 -17.30 9.82 -24.71
C SER A 443 -18.28 10.83 -24.12
N ASP A 444 -17.80 11.88 -23.44
CA ASP A 444 -18.49 13.19 -23.40
C ASP A 444 -17.73 14.38 -22.79
N ASP A 445 -16.51 14.24 -22.26
CA ASP A 445 -15.75 15.38 -21.69
C ASP A 445 -14.69 15.98 -22.65
N ALA A 446 -14.97 15.99 -23.96
CA ALA A 446 -14.06 16.55 -24.97
C ALA A 446 -14.12 18.09 -25.09
N ALA A 447 -14.97 18.76 -24.30
CA ALA A 447 -15.31 20.16 -24.51
C ALA A 447 -15.24 21.03 -23.24
N GLN A 448 -14.09 21.06 -22.57
CA GLN A 448 -13.68 22.14 -21.65
C GLN A 448 -12.22 21.94 -21.22
N ASP A 449 -11.26 22.49 -21.95
CA ASP A 449 -9.87 22.54 -21.47
C ASP A 449 -9.23 23.92 -21.72
N PRO A 450 -9.72 25.02 -21.09
CA PRO A 450 -8.94 26.24 -20.98
C PRO A 450 -8.20 26.19 -19.63
N ILE A 451 -7.00 25.60 -19.58
CA ILE A 451 -6.25 25.55 -18.32
C ILE A 451 -4.77 25.90 -18.50
N GLU A 452 -4.31 26.94 -17.78
CA GLU A 452 -2.89 27.27 -17.51
C GLU A 452 -2.22 26.24 -16.56
N MET A 453 -2.59 24.96 -16.63
CA MET A 453 -2.15 23.95 -15.67
C MET A 453 -0.95 23.13 -16.11
N TYR A 454 -0.47 23.22 -17.35
CA TYR A 454 0.61 22.37 -17.85
C TYR A 454 1.85 23.19 -18.20
N THR A 455 2.69 23.47 -17.21
CA THR A 455 4.06 23.90 -17.51
C THR A 455 4.89 22.65 -17.80
N THR A 456 5.05 22.37 -19.09
CA THR A 456 5.82 21.21 -19.54
C THR A 456 7.31 21.49 -19.50
N ALA A 457 8.08 20.51 -19.06
CA ALA A 457 9.53 20.52 -19.20
C ALA A 457 10.02 19.18 -19.76
N SER A 458 10.93 19.22 -20.73
CA SER A 458 11.57 18.02 -21.28
C SER A 458 12.80 17.59 -20.48
N THR A 459 13.41 18.51 -19.74
CA THR A 459 14.59 18.25 -18.91
C THR A 459 14.44 18.80 -17.49
N ILE A 460 15.16 18.20 -16.55
CA ILE A 460 15.17 18.61 -15.15
C ILE A 460 15.69 20.04 -14.95
N ALA A 461 16.68 20.46 -15.72
CA ALA A 461 17.21 21.83 -15.67
C ALA A 461 16.14 22.85 -16.13
N ALA A 462 15.42 22.55 -17.21
CA ALA A 462 14.30 23.38 -17.66
C ALA A 462 13.16 23.40 -16.65
N CYS A 463 12.83 22.25 -16.04
CA CYS A 463 11.80 22.16 -15.02
C CYS A 463 12.12 23.01 -13.80
N ILE A 464 13.32 22.88 -13.23
CA ILE A 464 13.74 23.66 -12.07
C ILE A 464 13.72 25.16 -12.41
N LYS A 465 14.21 25.53 -13.59
CA LYS A 465 14.09 26.91 -14.06
C LYS A 465 12.63 27.37 -14.09
N ASN A 466 11.71 26.58 -14.64
CA ASN A 466 10.30 26.92 -14.69
C ASN A 466 9.66 27.01 -13.29
N VAL A 467 9.90 26.03 -12.41
CA VAL A 467 9.37 25.99 -11.03
C VAL A 467 9.81 27.23 -10.24
N PHE A 468 11.10 27.56 -10.29
CA PHE A 468 11.72 28.58 -9.43
C PHE A 468 11.94 29.94 -10.11
N GLN A 469 11.60 30.13 -11.38
CA GLN A 469 11.46 31.46 -11.98
C GLN A 469 10.10 32.09 -11.69
N LEU A 470 9.06 31.27 -11.49
CA LEU A 470 7.71 31.72 -11.14
C LEU A 470 7.64 32.39 -9.75
N THR A 471 8.56 32.07 -8.84
CA THR A 471 8.69 32.78 -7.55
C THR A 471 9.08 34.25 -7.72
N ASN A 472 9.71 34.62 -8.84
CA ASN A 472 10.21 35.96 -9.11
C ASN A 472 9.25 36.83 -9.94
N GLU A 473 8.11 36.33 -10.41
CA GLU A 473 7.13 37.14 -11.14
C GLU A 473 6.50 38.26 -10.28
N PRO A 474 6.09 38.03 -9.02
CA PRO A 474 5.59 39.11 -8.16
C PRO A 474 6.68 40.16 -7.88
N LEU A 475 7.92 39.72 -7.67
CA LEU A 475 9.08 40.58 -7.43
C LEU A 475 9.48 41.39 -8.67
N ARG A 476 9.41 40.79 -9.87
CA ARG A 476 9.65 41.49 -11.15
C ARG A 476 8.51 42.43 -11.52
N ALA A 477 7.26 42.07 -11.25
CA ALA A 477 6.12 42.95 -11.45
C ALA A 477 6.14 44.14 -10.47
N ALA A 478 6.58 43.94 -9.23
CA ALA A 478 6.82 45.01 -8.26
C ALA A 478 8.00 45.91 -8.67
N ALA A 479 9.12 45.32 -9.12
CA ALA A 479 10.28 46.06 -9.60
C ALA A 479 9.99 46.85 -10.89
N ALA A 480 9.20 46.28 -11.82
CA ALA A 480 8.78 46.96 -13.05
C ALA A 480 7.80 48.11 -12.78
N ARG A 481 6.92 47.99 -11.77
CA ARG A 481 6.05 49.09 -11.32
C ARG A 481 6.83 50.19 -10.61
N SER A 482 7.88 49.85 -9.85
CA SER A 482 8.76 50.85 -9.24
C SER A 482 9.66 51.56 -10.26
N ASP A 483 10.15 50.85 -11.28
CA ASP A 483 10.95 51.46 -12.36
C ASP A 483 10.09 52.33 -13.29
N ALA A 484 8.85 51.92 -13.59
CA ALA A 484 7.90 52.75 -14.33
C ALA A 484 7.53 54.04 -13.57
N GLY A 485 7.25 53.93 -12.25
CA GLY A 485 6.98 55.09 -11.40
C GLY A 485 8.20 55.99 -11.17
N HIS A 486 9.43 55.46 -11.28
CA HIS A 486 10.66 56.24 -11.19
C HIS A 486 11.02 56.92 -12.53
N GLN A 487 10.62 56.34 -13.66
CA GLN A 487 10.74 56.97 -14.99
C GLN A 487 9.69 58.07 -15.20
N GLU A 488 8.44 57.88 -14.78
CA GLU A 488 7.39 58.92 -14.83
C GLU A 488 7.73 60.13 -13.95
N ARG A 489 8.24 59.92 -12.73
CA ARG A 489 8.68 61.03 -11.86
C ARG A 489 9.87 61.81 -12.44
N LYS A 490 10.77 61.15 -13.17
CA LYS A 490 11.90 61.81 -13.85
C LYS A 490 11.50 62.54 -15.13
N SER A 491 10.41 62.15 -15.80
CA SER A 491 9.84 62.92 -16.91
C SER A 491 9.09 64.14 -16.43
N ASP A 492 8.34 64.04 -15.32
CA ASP A 492 7.61 65.17 -14.74
C ASP A 492 8.56 66.23 -14.17
N GLU A 493 9.60 65.83 -13.41
CA GLU A 493 10.62 66.77 -12.88
C GLU A 493 11.45 67.44 -13.99
N ARG A 494 11.61 66.81 -15.17
CA ARG A 494 12.26 67.44 -16.33
C ARG A 494 11.33 68.39 -17.09
N SER A 495 10.02 68.16 -17.04
CA SER A 495 9.04 69.05 -17.65
C SER A 495 8.80 70.31 -16.81
N ASP A 496 8.79 70.19 -15.48
CA ASP A 496 8.64 71.34 -14.56
C ASP A 496 9.88 72.25 -14.55
N ARG A 497 11.09 71.68 -14.62
CA ARG A 497 12.33 72.49 -14.74
C ARG A 497 12.48 73.20 -16.10
N ALA A 498 11.82 72.72 -17.16
CA ALA A 498 11.81 73.39 -18.45
C ALA A 498 10.77 74.52 -18.54
N ALA A 499 9.75 74.50 -17.68
CA ALA A 499 8.77 75.57 -17.53
C ALA A 499 9.30 76.72 -16.64
N ASP A 500 10.00 76.39 -15.55
CA ASP A 500 10.53 77.39 -14.59
C ASP A 500 11.74 78.19 -15.14
N GLY A 501 12.47 77.61 -16.10
CA GLY A 501 13.62 78.28 -16.75
C GLY A 501 13.27 79.28 -17.86
N ARG A 502 11.98 79.55 -18.12
CA ARG A 502 11.52 80.50 -19.16
C ARG A 502 10.87 81.77 -18.62
N GLU A 503 10.76 81.93 -17.30
CA GLU A 503 10.20 83.15 -16.68
C GLU A 503 11.25 84.12 -16.10
N GLU A 504 12.55 83.79 -16.10
CA GLU A 504 13.61 84.69 -15.59
C GLU A 504 14.35 85.55 -16.63
N GLU A 505 13.96 85.54 -17.91
CA GLU A 505 14.62 86.34 -18.95
C GLU A 505 13.83 87.57 -19.44
N ASN A 506 12.84 88.03 -18.68
CA ASN A 506 12.12 89.26 -19.01
C ASN A 506 11.66 90.03 -17.77
N LYS A 507 12.62 90.68 -17.08
CA LYS A 507 12.39 91.85 -16.22
C LYS A 507 13.67 92.64 -15.99
#